data_AF-A0A176WSQ9-F1
#
_entry.id   AF-A0A176WSQ9-F1
#
_cell.length_a   1.000
_cell.length_b   1.000
_cell.length_c   1.000
_cell.angle_alpha   90.00
_cell.angle_beta   90.00
_cell.angle_gamma   90.00
#
_symmetry.space_group_name_H-M   'P 1'
#
loop_
_entity.id
_entity.type
_entity.pdbx_description
1 polymer ?
#
loop_
_entity_poly.entity_id
_entity_poly.type
_entity_poly.pdbx_seq_one_letter_code
_entity_poly.pdbx_strand_id
1 'polypeptide(L)'
;MWEICKRARNGGMEKAQRAWMMVRSATFSGSAGLWAGEVKVLGGKGWTGSVSSGGLLPLNGISDNKGSRKDRTRLGRGIGSGKDKTAGRGHKGQKARSVHKPRLGFEGGQTPLRLRIPKRDFTNTLGQSYQPVNLNKIAELVCKGRINASQLITMKTLKDAGAVGKKMLDGMKMLERASEHFLLPIHIEVSRVFERAKVAIEAAGGSVRRVHYNQHGLKVLLDPNWFHKKGCILPQPARPPLKIFVGTNAEWFTSGNVQCKLSGFRRSTDTTSCYTCHLRWRTIYPPSAGSGLNASSEEV
;
A
#
# COMPACT_ATOMS: atom_id res chain seq x y z
N MET A 1 -8.80 -23.67 -7.61
CA MET A 1 -9.24 -22.26 -7.53
C MET A 1 -10.11 -21.85 -8.73
N TRP A 2 -9.68 -22.13 -9.97
CA TRP A 2 -10.44 -21.89 -11.21
C TRP A 2 -11.81 -22.60 -11.28
N GLU A 3 -11.85 -23.89 -10.92
CA GLU A 3 -13.10 -24.68 -10.79
C GLU A 3 -14.12 -24.07 -9.82
N ILE A 4 -13.64 -23.45 -8.74
CA ILE A 4 -14.46 -22.84 -7.68
C ILE A 4 -15.16 -21.57 -8.21
N CYS A 5 -14.45 -20.75 -8.99
CA CYS A 5 -15.00 -19.53 -9.56
C CYS A 5 -15.87 -19.79 -10.82
N LYS A 6 -15.71 -20.96 -11.48
CA LYS A 6 -16.62 -21.48 -12.50
C LYS A 6 -17.93 -21.97 -11.88
N ARG A 7 -17.87 -22.70 -10.76
CA ARG A 7 -19.06 -23.13 -9.98
C ARG A 7 -19.86 -21.95 -9.42
N ALA A 8 -19.20 -20.85 -9.01
CA ALA A 8 -19.86 -19.67 -8.46
C ALA A 8 -20.71 -18.88 -9.48
N ARG A 9 -20.40 -18.96 -10.78
CA ARG A 9 -21.19 -18.32 -11.85
C ARG A 9 -22.53 -19.00 -12.13
N ASN A 10 -22.68 -20.29 -11.80
CA ASN A 10 -23.87 -21.09 -12.12
C ASN A 10 -24.86 -21.23 -10.93
N GLY A 11 -24.96 -20.23 -10.06
CA GLY A 11 -26.09 -20.11 -9.12
C GLY A 11 -26.05 -20.98 -7.86
N GLY A 12 -24.88 -21.24 -7.26
CA GLY A 12 -24.78 -22.04 -6.04
C GLY A 12 -23.79 -21.50 -5.00
N MET A 13 -24.08 -20.34 -4.40
CA MET A 13 -23.23 -19.75 -3.34
C MET A 13 -23.03 -20.69 -2.14
N GLU A 14 -24.03 -21.49 -1.74
CA GLU A 14 -23.91 -22.44 -0.62
C GLU A 14 -22.97 -23.62 -0.89
N LYS A 15 -22.94 -24.15 -2.12
CA LYS A 15 -22.07 -25.29 -2.47
C LYS A 15 -20.61 -24.87 -2.65
N ALA A 16 -20.37 -23.64 -3.12
CA ALA A 16 -19.03 -23.05 -3.19
C ALA A 16 -18.44 -22.77 -1.79
N GLN A 17 -19.29 -22.35 -0.83
CA GLN A 17 -18.88 -22.18 0.58
C GLN A 17 -18.53 -23.52 1.26
N ARG A 18 -19.29 -24.60 1.00
CA ARG A 18 -18.97 -25.96 1.47
C ARG A 18 -17.69 -26.53 0.84
N ALA A 19 -17.47 -26.31 -0.46
CA ALA A 19 -16.24 -26.74 -1.14
C ALA A 19 -14.99 -25.98 -0.64
N TRP A 20 -15.14 -24.71 -0.26
CA TRP A 20 -14.06 -23.93 0.35
C TRP A 20 -13.70 -24.41 1.77
N MET A 21 -14.67 -24.90 2.56
CA MET A 21 -14.37 -25.56 3.84
C MET A 21 -13.66 -26.91 3.66
N MET A 22 -13.99 -27.70 2.64
CA MET A 22 -13.35 -28.99 2.35
C MET A 22 -11.92 -28.88 1.80
N VAL A 23 -11.61 -27.85 1.00
CA VAL A 23 -10.24 -27.65 0.48
C VAL A 23 -9.30 -27.12 1.58
N ARG A 24 -9.84 -26.42 2.59
CA ARG A 24 -9.07 -25.99 3.77
C ARG A 24 -8.75 -27.14 4.74
N SER A 25 -9.50 -28.25 4.69
CA SER A 25 -9.18 -29.49 5.43
C SER A 25 -8.22 -30.42 4.69
N ALA A 26 -7.94 -30.20 3.41
CA ALA A 26 -7.14 -31.10 2.57
C ALA A 26 -5.65 -30.74 2.45
N THR A 27 -5.17 -29.68 3.12
CA THR A 27 -3.73 -29.35 3.23
C THR A 27 -3.19 -29.51 4.65
N PHE A 28 -3.84 -30.34 5.48
CA PHE A 28 -3.28 -30.83 6.73
C PHE A 28 -3.57 -32.31 6.91
N SER A 29 -3.20 -33.12 5.92
CA SER A 29 -3.02 -34.57 6.08
C SER A 29 -1.52 -34.87 6.03
N GLY A 30 -0.79 -34.28 6.98
CA GLY A 30 0.51 -34.77 7.40
C GLY A 30 0.27 -35.89 8.40
N SER A 31 0.66 -37.10 8.02
CA SER A 31 0.65 -38.34 8.80
C SER A 31 0.90 -38.13 10.30
N ALA A 32 -0.15 -38.27 11.11
CA ALA A 32 -0.02 -38.58 12.53
C ALA A 32 0.37 -40.06 12.64
N GLY A 33 1.65 -40.34 12.40
CA GLY A 33 2.24 -41.63 12.76
C GLY A 33 2.16 -41.78 14.28
N LEU A 34 1.60 -42.91 14.71
CA LEU A 34 1.71 -43.38 16.07
C LEU A 34 3.19 -43.38 16.47
N TRP A 35 3.56 -42.47 17.35
CA TRP A 35 4.71 -42.64 18.21
C TRP A 35 4.16 -42.65 19.63
N ALA A 36 3.99 -43.86 20.14
CA ALA A 36 3.90 -44.11 21.57
C ALA A 36 5.25 -43.72 22.18
N GLY A 37 5.42 -42.42 22.43
CA GLY A 37 6.52 -41.86 23.19
C GLY A 37 6.02 -41.54 24.60
N GLU A 38 6.33 -42.43 25.54
CA GLU A 38 6.17 -42.20 26.96
C GLU A 38 7.00 -40.97 27.38
N VAL A 39 6.35 -39.80 27.50
CA VAL A 39 6.98 -38.62 28.09
C VAL A 39 6.83 -38.74 29.61
N LYS A 40 7.87 -39.27 30.26
CA LYS A 40 8.07 -39.12 31.71
C LYS A 40 8.21 -37.64 32.03
N VAL A 41 7.11 -37.02 32.45
CA VAL A 41 7.12 -35.71 33.11
C VAL A 41 7.65 -35.94 34.54
N LEU A 42 8.96 -35.77 34.70
CA LEU A 42 9.56 -35.68 36.02
C LEU A 42 9.07 -34.40 36.71
N GLY A 43 8.26 -34.60 37.74
CA GLY A 43 8.23 -33.80 38.97
C GLY A 43 8.26 -32.28 38.81
N GLY A 44 7.12 -31.69 38.45
CA GLY A 44 6.85 -30.27 38.68
C GLY A 44 5.41 -30.11 39.12
N LYS A 45 5.16 -29.69 40.36
CA LYS A 45 3.83 -29.50 40.96
C LYS A 45 2.98 -28.60 40.05
N GLY A 46 2.09 -29.23 39.27
CA GLY A 46 1.20 -28.58 38.32
C GLY A 46 0.04 -27.89 39.02
N TRP A 47 -0.29 -26.70 38.55
CA TRP A 47 -1.44 -25.91 39.00
C TRP A 47 -2.73 -26.55 38.46
N THR A 48 -3.43 -27.32 39.30
CA THR A 48 -4.72 -27.95 39.00
C THR A 48 -5.85 -26.97 39.32
N GLY A 49 -6.10 -26.00 38.44
CA GLY A 49 -7.32 -25.19 38.47
C GLY A 49 -8.32 -25.74 37.45
N SER A 50 -9.34 -26.47 37.93
CA SER A 50 -10.49 -26.87 37.10
C SER A 50 -11.32 -25.64 36.76
N VAL A 51 -11.45 -25.32 35.47
CA VAL A 51 -12.47 -24.35 35.02
C VAL A 51 -13.80 -25.07 35.06
N SER A 52 -14.61 -24.80 36.10
CA SER A 52 -15.97 -25.30 36.22
C SER A 52 -16.81 -24.71 35.09
N SER A 53 -17.14 -25.54 34.11
CA SER A 53 -18.07 -25.25 33.03
C SER A 53 -19.49 -25.22 33.59
N GLY A 54 -19.99 -24.05 33.99
CA GLY A 54 -21.43 -23.87 34.25
C GLY A 54 -21.83 -23.02 35.45
N GLY A 55 -21.21 -21.86 35.67
CA GLY A 55 -21.65 -20.90 36.68
C GLY A 55 -21.45 -19.45 36.25
N LEU A 56 -22.25 -18.54 36.82
CA LEU A 56 -22.06 -17.09 36.70
C LEU A 56 -20.59 -16.74 36.95
N LEU A 57 -19.91 -16.14 35.97
CA LEU A 57 -18.49 -15.78 36.06
C LEU A 57 -18.29 -14.79 37.21
N PRO A 58 -17.69 -15.21 38.36
CA PRO A 58 -17.41 -14.29 39.43
C PRO A 58 -16.27 -13.35 39.02
N LEU A 59 -16.31 -12.09 39.44
CA LEU A 59 -15.23 -11.11 39.15
C LEU A 59 -13.85 -11.63 39.61
N ASN A 60 -13.82 -12.47 40.64
CA ASN A 60 -12.61 -13.07 41.20
C ASN A 60 -12.04 -14.23 40.36
N GLY A 61 -12.81 -14.75 39.40
CA GLY A 61 -12.42 -15.88 38.53
C GLY A 61 -11.86 -15.46 37.17
N ILE A 62 -11.66 -14.16 36.94
CA ILE A 62 -11.16 -13.62 35.68
C ILE A 62 -9.63 -13.63 35.70
N SER A 63 -9.02 -14.36 34.76
CA SER A 63 -7.58 -14.35 34.52
C SER A 63 -7.28 -14.22 33.04
N ASP A 64 -6.15 -13.61 32.70
CA ASP A 64 -5.68 -13.53 31.33
C ASP A 64 -5.22 -14.91 30.81
N ASN A 65 -5.09 -15.04 29.49
CA ASN A 65 -4.55 -16.25 28.87
C ASN A 65 -3.14 -16.54 29.39
N LYS A 66 -2.85 -17.82 29.67
CA LYS A 66 -1.53 -18.26 30.14
C LYS A 66 -0.45 -17.76 29.17
N GLY A 67 0.53 -17.01 29.71
CA GLY A 67 1.63 -16.43 28.93
C GLY A 67 1.40 -15.00 28.40
N SER A 68 0.22 -14.41 28.62
CA SER A 68 -0.04 -12.99 28.27
C SER A 68 0.85 -12.02 29.07
N ARG A 69 1.06 -12.31 30.36
CA ARG A 69 2.01 -11.57 31.21
C ARG A 69 3.21 -12.44 31.55
N LYS A 70 4.40 -11.83 31.44
CA LYS A 70 5.65 -12.38 31.94
C LYS A 70 5.94 -11.81 33.32
N ASP A 71 6.42 -12.64 34.22
CA ASP A 71 6.81 -12.19 35.56
C ASP A 71 7.98 -11.21 35.49
N ARG A 72 7.82 -10.07 36.15
CA ARG A 72 8.86 -9.04 36.20
C ARG A 72 9.97 -9.49 37.15
N THR A 73 11.19 -9.65 36.64
CA THR A 73 12.35 -9.89 37.50
C THR A 73 12.64 -8.66 38.36
N ARG A 74 12.46 -8.77 39.67
CA ARG A 74 12.81 -7.73 40.65
C ARG A 74 14.29 -7.87 41.02
N LEU A 75 15.08 -6.83 40.78
CA LEU A 75 16.53 -6.84 40.99
C LEU A 75 16.89 -6.54 42.47
N GLY A 76 17.96 -7.13 42.98
CA GLY A 76 18.47 -6.87 44.34
C GLY A 76 17.54 -7.34 45.45
N ARG A 77 16.98 -8.56 45.34
CA ARG A 77 16.00 -9.12 46.27
C ARG A 77 16.40 -10.53 46.74
N GLY A 78 17.61 -10.67 47.27
CA GLY A 78 18.13 -11.90 47.85
C GLY A 78 18.68 -12.89 46.81
N ILE A 79 19.60 -13.75 47.25
CA ILE A 79 20.39 -14.65 46.39
C ILE A 79 19.51 -15.59 45.55
N GLY A 80 18.37 -16.06 46.10
CA GLY A 80 17.43 -16.92 45.40
C GLY A 80 16.82 -16.32 44.12
N SER A 81 16.89 -14.99 43.95
CA SER A 81 16.44 -14.30 42.72
C SER A 81 17.44 -14.38 41.56
N GLY A 82 18.67 -14.84 41.79
CA GLY A 82 19.74 -14.94 40.79
C GLY A 82 20.32 -13.60 40.29
N LYS A 83 19.71 -12.47 40.65
CA LYS A 83 20.14 -11.11 40.25
C LYS A 83 20.27 -10.17 41.46
N ASP A 84 20.90 -10.68 42.52
CA ASP A 84 20.96 -9.99 43.81
C ASP A 84 22.16 -9.03 43.92
N LYS A 85 23.34 -9.56 44.25
CA LYS A 85 24.56 -8.83 44.61
C LYS A 85 24.96 -7.70 43.66
N THR A 86 24.78 -7.88 42.35
CA THR A 86 25.15 -6.87 41.32
C THR A 86 23.96 -6.39 40.50
N ALA A 87 22.73 -6.86 40.79
CA ALA A 87 21.54 -6.56 40.00
C ALA A 87 21.70 -6.80 38.48
N GLY A 88 22.61 -7.70 38.08
CA GLY A 88 22.95 -7.98 36.68
C GLY A 88 23.80 -6.90 35.98
N ARG A 89 24.39 -5.96 36.73
CA ARG A 89 25.20 -4.85 36.18
C ARG A 89 26.70 -5.14 36.11
N GLY A 90 27.16 -6.25 36.68
CA GLY A 90 28.59 -6.60 36.78
C GLY A 90 29.32 -5.89 37.93
N HIS A 91 30.66 -5.88 37.89
CA HIS A 91 31.51 -5.31 38.93
C HIS A 91 32.10 -3.97 38.51
N LYS A 92 32.23 -3.03 39.49
CA LYS A 92 33.05 -1.80 39.53
C LYS A 92 33.36 -1.03 38.22
N GLY A 93 32.60 -1.17 37.15
CA GLY A 93 32.79 -0.48 35.88
C GLY A 93 31.83 0.70 35.70
N GLN A 94 32.06 1.52 34.67
CA GLN A 94 31.24 2.69 34.36
C GLN A 94 29.74 2.34 34.23
N LYS A 95 29.40 1.21 33.58
CA LYS A 95 28.01 0.75 33.40
C LYS A 95 27.32 0.29 34.70
N ALA A 96 28.10 -0.03 35.74
CA ALA A 96 27.58 -0.49 37.03
C ALA A 96 27.20 0.65 37.98
N ARG A 97 27.77 1.84 37.78
CA ARG A 97 27.49 3.04 38.58
C ARG A 97 26.18 3.72 38.11
N SER A 98 25.62 4.57 38.96
CA SER A 98 24.42 5.38 38.64
C SER A 98 24.68 6.47 37.60
N VAL A 99 25.95 6.85 37.43
CA VAL A 99 26.41 7.98 36.61
C VAL A 99 26.40 7.64 35.10
N HIS A 100 26.66 8.64 34.26
CA HIS A 100 26.63 8.63 32.80
C HIS A 100 27.12 7.31 32.17
N LYS A 101 26.17 6.51 31.71
CA LYS A 101 26.43 5.31 30.92
C LYS A 101 26.85 5.71 29.51
N PRO A 102 27.73 4.93 28.85
CA PRO A 102 28.01 5.13 27.44
C PRO A 102 26.72 5.18 26.62
N ARG A 103 26.61 6.19 25.75
CA ARG A 103 25.45 6.34 24.87
C ARG A 103 25.36 5.15 23.92
N LEU A 104 24.15 4.82 23.49
CA LEU A 104 23.94 3.81 22.44
C LEU A 104 24.70 4.27 21.18
N GLY A 105 25.62 3.43 20.69
CA GLY A 105 26.49 3.77 19.56
C GLY A 105 27.85 4.41 19.92
N PHE A 106 28.25 4.41 21.21
CA PHE A 106 29.61 4.79 21.61
C PHE A 106 30.60 3.63 21.39
N GLU A 107 31.63 3.85 20.57
CA GLU A 107 32.65 2.86 20.19
C GLU A 107 33.97 3.02 20.96
N GLY A 108 33.94 3.54 22.20
CA GLY A 108 35.13 3.60 23.06
C GLY A 108 36.15 4.69 22.72
N GLY A 109 35.77 5.69 21.92
CA GLY A 109 36.66 6.76 21.46
C GLY A 109 37.07 6.64 19.99
N GLN A 110 36.80 5.50 19.36
CA GLN A 110 36.92 5.34 17.91
C GLN A 110 35.89 6.23 17.18
N THR A 111 36.24 6.73 15.98
CA THR A 111 35.30 7.51 15.15
C THR A 111 34.07 6.65 14.83
N PRO A 112 32.84 7.01 15.23
CA PRO A 112 31.70 6.09 15.11
C PRO A 112 31.36 5.79 13.65
N LEU A 113 30.76 4.62 13.41
CA LEU A 113 30.40 4.14 12.06
C LEU A 113 29.64 5.17 11.21
N ARG A 114 28.72 5.92 11.84
CA ARG A 114 27.92 6.98 11.19
C ARG A 114 28.73 8.14 10.61
N LEU A 115 30.00 8.29 11.02
CA LEU A 115 30.94 9.29 10.51
C LEU A 115 31.96 8.67 9.54
N ARG A 116 32.30 7.38 9.70
CA ARG A 116 33.21 6.68 8.78
C ARG A 116 32.59 6.45 7.41
N ILE A 117 31.29 6.15 7.37
CA ILE A 117 30.57 5.93 6.12
C ILE A 117 30.11 7.29 5.56
N PRO A 118 30.37 7.60 4.28
CA PRO A 118 29.85 8.82 3.68
C PRO A 118 28.31 8.75 3.62
N LYS A 119 27.65 9.90 3.79
CA LYS A 119 26.22 10.01 3.56
C LYS A 119 25.95 9.77 2.08
N ARG A 120 25.28 8.67 1.76
CA ARG A 120 24.84 8.34 0.40
C ARG A 120 23.37 8.70 0.24
N ASP A 121 23.05 9.12 -0.97
CA ASP A 121 21.70 9.40 -1.46
C ASP A 121 21.05 10.69 -0.91
N PHE A 122 19.90 11.00 -1.49
CA PHE A 122 18.97 12.03 -1.05
C PHE A 122 17.57 11.43 -0.98
N THR A 123 16.74 11.93 -0.06
CA THR A 123 15.33 11.53 0.02
C THR A 123 14.51 12.33 -0.98
N ASN A 124 13.87 11.67 -1.95
CA ASN A 124 12.99 12.33 -2.90
C ASN A 124 11.63 12.68 -2.27
N THR A 125 11.46 13.94 -1.85
CA THR A 125 10.20 14.47 -1.28
C THR A 125 9.05 14.53 -2.29
N LEU A 126 9.36 14.56 -3.59
CA LEU A 126 8.36 14.58 -4.67
C LEU A 126 7.94 13.18 -5.13
N GLY A 127 8.51 12.12 -4.52
CA GLY A 127 8.18 10.74 -4.84
C GLY A 127 6.74 10.40 -4.49
N GLN A 128 5.96 10.01 -5.50
CA GLN A 128 4.58 9.56 -5.30
C GLN A 128 4.55 8.08 -4.91
N SER A 129 3.84 7.79 -3.83
CA SER A 129 3.67 6.46 -3.24
C SER A 129 2.31 5.88 -3.63
N TYR A 130 2.35 4.84 -4.47
CA TYR A 130 1.16 4.13 -4.91
C TYR A 130 0.99 2.82 -4.17
N GLN A 131 -0.23 2.49 -3.78
CA GLN A 131 -0.51 1.18 -3.22
C GLN A 131 -0.46 0.12 -4.33
N PRO A 132 0.37 -0.94 -4.18
CA PRO A 132 0.37 -2.05 -5.12
C PRO A 132 -0.85 -2.95 -4.90
N VAL A 133 -1.54 -3.31 -6.00
CA VAL A 133 -2.61 -4.31 -5.99
C VAL A 133 -2.41 -5.28 -7.14
N ASN A 134 -2.51 -6.56 -6.82
CA ASN A 134 -2.31 -7.66 -7.76
C ASN A 134 -3.64 -8.13 -8.36
N LEU A 135 -3.62 -8.61 -9.60
CA LEU A 135 -4.78 -9.22 -10.27
C LEU A 135 -5.42 -10.37 -9.48
N ASN A 136 -4.59 -11.25 -8.88
CA ASN A 136 -5.08 -12.34 -8.03
C ASN A 136 -6.01 -11.88 -6.91
N LYS A 137 -5.66 -10.75 -6.27
CA LYS A 137 -6.45 -10.23 -5.16
C LYS A 137 -7.83 -9.78 -5.62
N ILE A 138 -7.91 -9.20 -6.83
CA ILE A 138 -9.18 -8.80 -7.43
C ILE A 138 -10.01 -10.03 -7.77
N ALA A 139 -9.40 -11.04 -8.40
CA ALA A 139 -10.08 -12.30 -8.71
C ALA A 139 -10.66 -12.96 -7.45
N GLU A 140 -9.89 -13.02 -6.35
CA GLU A 140 -10.37 -13.54 -5.07
C GLU A 140 -11.57 -12.77 -4.52
N LEU A 141 -11.56 -11.43 -4.63
CA LEU A 141 -12.64 -10.59 -4.13
C LEU A 141 -13.91 -10.69 -4.98
N VAL A 142 -13.76 -10.89 -6.29
CA VAL A 142 -14.87 -11.19 -7.20
C VAL A 142 -15.46 -12.56 -6.86
N CYS A 143 -14.65 -13.60 -6.67
CA CYS A 143 -15.16 -14.93 -6.30
C CYS A 143 -15.85 -14.92 -4.92
N LYS A 144 -15.45 -14.03 -3.99
CA LYS A 144 -16.12 -13.81 -2.70
C LYS A 144 -17.41 -12.99 -2.81
N GLY A 145 -17.76 -12.49 -3.99
CA GLY A 145 -18.95 -11.66 -4.21
C GLY A 145 -18.85 -10.26 -3.59
N ARG A 146 -17.65 -9.79 -3.23
CA ARG A 146 -17.45 -8.43 -2.69
C ARG A 146 -17.31 -7.37 -3.78
N ILE A 147 -16.96 -7.80 -4.99
CA ILE A 147 -16.76 -6.95 -6.16
C ILE A 147 -17.62 -7.51 -7.28
N ASN A 148 -18.40 -6.63 -7.91
CA ASN A 148 -19.18 -6.94 -9.10
C ASN A 148 -18.32 -6.71 -10.34
N ALA A 149 -18.02 -7.77 -11.10
CA ALA A 149 -17.18 -7.69 -12.30
C ALA A 149 -17.84 -6.92 -13.46
N SER A 150 -19.18 -6.87 -13.50
CA SER A 150 -19.93 -6.19 -14.56
C SER A 150 -19.88 -4.66 -14.46
N GLN A 151 -19.52 -4.12 -13.29
CA GLN A 151 -19.45 -2.68 -13.06
C GLN A 151 -18.02 -2.17 -13.21
N LEU A 152 -17.90 -0.86 -13.46
CA LEU A 152 -16.62 -0.20 -13.50
C LEU A 152 -15.94 -0.24 -12.12
N ILE A 153 -14.80 -0.92 -12.04
CA ILE A 153 -14.03 -1.03 -10.81
C ILE A 153 -13.19 0.24 -10.64
N THR A 154 -13.69 1.15 -9.81
CA THR A 154 -12.94 2.35 -9.41
C THR A 154 -12.14 2.12 -8.13
N MET A 155 -11.13 2.95 -7.87
CA MET A 155 -10.35 2.86 -6.62
C MET A 155 -11.19 2.90 -5.33
N LYS A 156 -12.35 3.57 -5.33
CA LYS A 156 -13.31 3.53 -4.21
C LYS A 156 -13.83 2.12 -3.96
N THR A 157 -14.33 1.45 -5.02
CA THR A 157 -14.84 0.07 -4.93
C THR A 157 -13.80 -0.90 -4.39
N LEU A 158 -12.52 -0.70 -4.74
CA LEU A 158 -11.41 -1.51 -4.27
C LEU A 158 -11.07 -1.24 -2.79
N LYS A 159 -11.17 0.01 -2.33
CA LYS A 159 -11.03 0.33 -0.91
C LYS A 159 -12.15 -0.29 -0.09
N ASP A 160 -13.39 -0.15 -0.55
CA ASP A 160 -14.60 -0.65 0.14
C ASP A 160 -14.61 -2.18 0.21
N ALA A 161 -14.14 -2.85 -0.84
CA ALA A 161 -13.99 -4.32 -0.85
C ALA A 161 -12.84 -4.85 0.03
N GLY A 162 -11.95 -3.97 0.52
CA GLY A 162 -10.76 -4.34 1.29
C GLY A 162 -9.58 -4.84 0.43
N ALA A 163 -9.55 -4.50 -0.86
CA ALA A 163 -8.40 -4.77 -1.72
C ALA A 163 -7.18 -3.94 -1.33
N VAL A 164 -7.41 -2.75 -0.77
CA VAL A 164 -6.41 -1.78 -0.34
C VAL A 164 -6.52 -1.57 1.18
N GLY A 165 -5.43 -1.12 1.81
CA GLY A 165 -5.44 -0.74 3.22
C GLY A 165 -6.30 0.50 3.49
N LYS A 166 -6.48 0.85 4.77
CA LYS A 166 -7.34 1.98 5.19
C LYS A 166 -6.90 3.33 4.60
N LYS A 167 -5.58 3.54 4.46
CA LYS A 167 -4.98 4.78 3.97
C LYS A 167 -4.41 4.56 2.58
N MET A 168 -4.83 5.38 1.63
CA MET A 168 -4.26 5.47 0.28
C MET A 168 -3.72 6.89 0.10
N LEU A 169 -2.43 7.02 -0.24
CA LEU A 169 -1.74 8.31 -0.32
C LEU A 169 -1.92 8.93 -1.71
N ASP A 170 -1.14 8.49 -2.70
CA ASP A 170 -1.16 9.10 -4.05
C ASP A 170 -1.96 8.28 -5.07
N GLY A 171 -2.58 7.19 -4.62
CA GLY A 171 -3.46 6.33 -5.41
C GLY A 171 -3.00 4.88 -5.45
N MET A 172 -3.31 4.21 -6.56
CA MET A 172 -3.11 2.78 -6.71
C MET A 172 -2.35 2.42 -7.99
N LYS A 173 -1.46 1.42 -7.90
CA LYS A 173 -0.75 0.82 -9.01
C LYS A 173 -1.17 -0.65 -9.18
N MET A 174 -1.63 -0.99 -10.38
CA MET A 174 -1.95 -2.36 -10.76
C MET A 174 -0.69 -3.16 -11.12
N LEU A 175 -0.62 -4.39 -10.63
CA LEU A 175 0.48 -5.35 -10.81
C LEU A 175 -0.04 -6.70 -11.33
N GLU A 176 0.84 -7.45 -12.02
CA GLU A 176 0.47 -8.64 -12.80
C GLU A 176 0.45 -9.97 -12.05
N ARG A 177 0.70 -10.02 -10.74
CA ARG A 177 0.96 -11.30 -10.06
C ARG A 177 -0.15 -12.33 -10.33
N ALA A 178 0.28 -13.49 -10.87
CA ALA A 178 -0.47 -14.60 -11.47
C ALA A 178 -1.53 -14.22 -12.53
N SER A 179 -1.09 -13.41 -13.49
CA SER A 179 -1.81 -13.04 -14.71
C SER A 179 -2.27 -14.22 -15.56
N GLU A 180 -1.54 -15.34 -15.57
CA GLU A 180 -1.81 -16.52 -16.42
C GLU A 180 -3.18 -17.16 -16.17
N HIS A 181 -3.72 -17.01 -14.96
CA HIS A 181 -5.01 -17.58 -14.57
C HIS A 181 -6.15 -16.56 -14.56
N PHE A 182 -5.88 -15.33 -15.01
CA PHE A 182 -6.85 -14.25 -14.99
C PHE A 182 -7.73 -14.28 -16.24
N LEU A 183 -8.94 -14.80 -16.10
CA LEU A 183 -9.92 -14.97 -17.20
C LEU A 183 -11.17 -14.10 -17.01
N LEU A 184 -11.13 -13.13 -16.09
CA LEU A 184 -12.28 -12.30 -15.76
C LEU A 184 -12.25 -11.04 -16.62
N PRO A 185 -13.30 -10.79 -17.45
CA PRO A 185 -13.41 -9.51 -18.15
C PRO A 185 -13.76 -8.43 -17.12
N ILE A 186 -12.83 -7.52 -16.87
CA ILE A 186 -13.01 -6.45 -15.88
C ILE A 186 -12.64 -5.09 -16.50
N HIS A 187 -13.47 -4.09 -16.22
CA HIS A 187 -13.20 -2.69 -16.55
C HIS A 187 -12.69 -1.95 -15.31
N ILE A 188 -11.44 -1.46 -15.34
CA ILE A 188 -10.76 -0.90 -14.15
C ILE A 188 -10.34 0.56 -14.37
N GLU A 189 -10.61 1.42 -13.38
CA GLU A 189 -10.09 2.79 -13.27
C GLU A 189 -9.06 2.92 -12.13
N VAL A 190 -7.80 3.16 -12.48
CA VAL A 190 -6.67 3.24 -11.52
C VAL A 190 -5.69 4.37 -11.86
N SER A 191 -4.81 4.73 -10.92
CA SER A 191 -3.82 5.80 -11.16
C SER A 191 -2.67 5.34 -12.05
N ARG A 192 -2.10 4.16 -11.78
CA ARG A 192 -1.01 3.57 -12.56
C ARG A 192 -1.25 2.09 -12.83
N VAL A 193 -0.68 1.62 -13.93
CA VAL A 193 -0.81 0.23 -14.39
C VAL A 193 0.55 -0.24 -14.85
N PHE A 194 0.92 -1.45 -14.49
CA PHE A 194 2.09 -2.11 -15.05
C PHE A 194 1.75 -2.71 -16.42
N GLU A 195 2.64 -2.59 -17.40
CA GLU A 195 2.34 -2.93 -18.80
C GLU A 195 1.89 -4.38 -18.98
N ARG A 196 2.56 -5.34 -18.36
CA ARG A 196 2.15 -6.75 -18.42
C ARG A 196 0.79 -6.99 -17.76
N ALA A 197 0.45 -6.23 -16.70
CA ALA A 197 -0.87 -6.31 -16.09
C ALA A 197 -1.96 -5.76 -17.02
N LYS A 198 -1.65 -4.73 -17.81
CA LYS A 198 -2.55 -4.21 -18.85
C LYS A 198 -2.81 -5.27 -19.92
N VAL A 199 -1.75 -5.90 -20.44
CA VAL A 199 -1.84 -6.97 -21.45
C VAL A 199 -2.67 -8.14 -20.94
N ALA A 200 -2.48 -8.56 -19.68
CA ALA A 200 -3.26 -9.63 -19.07
C ALA A 200 -4.75 -9.30 -18.94
N ILE A 201 -5.10 -8.06 -18.57
CA ILE A 201 -6.50 -7.63 -18.48
C ILE A 201 -7.15 -7.56 -19.87
N GLU A 202 -6.43 -7.03 -20.86
CA GLU A 202 -6.91 -6.94 -22.25
C GLU A 202 -7.07 -8.34 -22.87
N ALA A 203 -6.16 -9.27 -22.60
CA ALA A 203 -6.28 -10.67 -23.01
C ALA A 203 -7.51 -11.37 -22.40
N ALA A 204 -7.92 -10.99 -21.19
CA ALA A 204 -9.14 -11.47 -20.56
C ALA A 204 -10.43 -10.78 -21.08
N GLY A 205 -10.32 -9.86 -22.05
CA GLY A 205 -11.45 -9.09 -22.58
C GLY A 205 -11.88 -7.90 -21.71
N GLY A 206 -11.02 -7.47 -20.77
CA GLY A 206 -11.24 -6.29 -19.93
C GLY A 206 -10.76 -4.99 -20.57
N SER A 207 -10.99 -3.87 -19.89
CA SER A 207 -10.43 -2.57 -20.29
C SER A 207 -9.80 -1.84 -19.10
N VAL A 208 -8.71 -1.14 -19.36
CA VAL A 208 -7.97 -0.44 -18.30
C VAL A 208 -7.89 1.05 -18.61
N ARG A 209 -8.45 1.85 -17.71
CA ARG A 209 -8.43 3.31 -17.79
C ARG A 209 -7.54 3.88 -16.68
N ARG A 210 -6.57 4.70 -17.08
CA ARG A 210 -5.73 5.45 -16.13
C ARG A 210 -6.33 6.82 -15.84
N VAL A 211 -6.41 7.20 -14.58
CA VAL A 211 -6.99 8.47 -14.13
C VAL A 211 -6.03 9.19 -13.19
N HIS A 212 -5.78 10.48 -13.46
CA HIS A 212 -4.99 11.33 -12.58
C HIS A 212 -5.84 11.87 -11.42
N TYR A 213 -5.31 11.77 -10.20
CA TYR A 213 -5.91 12.37 -9.01
C TYR A 213 -4.85 13.12 -8.21
N ASN A 214 -5.20 14.32 -7.76
CA ASN A 214 -4.51 14.99 -6.65
C ASN A 214 -4.98 14.37 -5.32
N GLN A 215 -4.27 14.65 -4.22
CA GLN A 215 -4.67 14.14 -2.89
C GLN A 215 -6.11 14.54 -2.52
N HIS A 216 -6.52 15.78 -2.78
CA HIS A 216 -7.89 16.24 -2.56
C HIS A 216 -8.89 15.53 -3.47
N GLY A 217 -8.59 15.39 -4.76
CA GLY A 217 -9.46 14.70 -5.72
C GLY A 217 -9.62 13.21 -5.38
N LEU A 218 -8.56 12.58 -4.89
CA LEU A 218 -8.61 11.20 -4.41
C LEU A 218 -9.50 11.09 -3.17
N LYS A 219 -9.39 12.04 -2.24
CA LYS A 219 -10.25 12.08 -1.05
C LYS A 219 -11.73 12.23 -1.41
N VAL A 220 -12.07 13.05 -2.41
CA VAL A 220 -13.44 13.19 -2.94
C VAL A 220 -13.96 11.86 -3.45
N LEU A 221 -13.14 11.16 -4.23
CA LEU A 221 -13.51 9.86 -4.79
C LEU A 221 -13.78 8.83 -3.68
N LEU A 222 -12.90 8.78 -2.68
CA LEU A 222 -12.99 7.79 -1.61
C LEU A 222 -14.14 8.09 -0.64
N ASP A 223 -14.15 9.30 -0.09
CA ASP A 223 -14.99 9.65 1.06
C ASP A 223 -15.72 10.99 0.80
N PRO A 224 -16.71 11.05 -0.11
CA PRO A 224 -17.42 12.29 -0.43
C PRO A 224 -18.23 12.85 0.75
N ASN A 225 -18.77 11.97 1.60
CA ASN A 225 -19.54 12.35 2.79
C ASN A 225 -18.75 13.23 3.78
N TRP A 226 -17.41 13.13 3.75
CA TRP A 226 -16.56 13.97 4.59
C TRP A 226 -16.69 15.46 4.23
N PHE A 227 -16.83 15.78 2.93
CA PHE A 227 -17.00 17.16 2.46
C PHE A 227 -18.38 17.71 2.84
N HIS A 228 -19.43 16.92 2.63
CA HIS A 228 -20.80 17.28 3.04
C HIS A 228 -20.88 17.55 4.56
N LYS A 229 -20.27 16.69 5.39
CA LYS A 229 -20.24 16.88 6.85
C LYS A 229 -19.51 18.16 7.28
N LYS A 230 -18.56 18.63 6.49
CA LYS A 230 -17.81 19.87 6.75
C LYS A 230 -18.49 21.12 6.17
N GLY A 231 -19.64 20.98 5.51
CA GLY A 231 -20.30 22.07 4.80
C GLY A 231 -19.52 22.55 3.56
N CYS A 232 -18.54 21.76 3.09
CA CYS A 232 -17.75 22.09 1.91
C CYS A 232 -18.40 21.52 0.65
N ILE A 233 -18.43 22.31 -0.42
CA ILE A 233 -18.84 21.85 -1.75
C ILE A 233 -17.80 20.83 -2.26
N LEU A 234 -18.25 19.83 -3.01
CA LEU A 234 -17.36 18.85 -3.63
C LEU A 234 -16.48 19.55 -4.68
N PRO A 235 -15.14 19.50 -4.56
CA PRO A 235 -14.27 20.15 -5.53
C PRO A 235 -14.29 19.39 -6.86
N GLN A 236 -14.15 20.14 -7.94
CA GLN A 236 -14.04 19.59 -9.29
C GLN A 236 -12.72 18.80 -9.45
N PRO A 237 -12.69 17.78 -10.34
CA PRO A 237 -11.47 17.02 -10.59
C PRO A 237 -10.39 17.92 -11.20
N ALA A 238 -9.22 17.93 -10.56
CA ALA A 238 -8.10 18.74 -11.02
C ALA A 238 -7.56 18.24 -12.36
N ARG A 239 -7.15 19.18 -13.21
CA ARG A 239 -6.37 18.87 -14.41
C ARG A 239 -4.96 18.44 -13.98
N PRO A 240 -4.35 17.45 -14.64
CA PRO A 240 -2.95 17.11 -14.39
C PRO A 240 -2.04 18.32 -14.66
N PRO A 241 -1.08 18.63 -13.79
CA PRO A 241 -0.12 19.70 -14.02
C PRO A 241 0.81 19.38 -15.20
N LEU A 242 1.26 20.43 -15.91
CA LEU A 242 2.07 20.32 -17.12
C LEU A 242 3.34 19.48 -16.93
N LYS A 243 3.98 19.53 -15.75
CA LYS A 243 5.20 18.76 -15.44
C LYS A 243 5.04 17.25 -15.56
N ILE A 244 3.83 16.71 -15.42
CA ILE A 244 3.56 15.27 -15.62
C ILE A 244 3.68 14.88 -17.10
N PHE A 245 3.49 15.85 -18.01
CA PHE A 245 3.57 15.70 -19.45
C PHE A 245 4.98 15.94 -20.03
N VAL A 246 6.02 16.14 -19.22
CA VAL A 246 7.39 16.46 -19.72
C VAL A 246 8.42 15.36 -19.36
N GLY A 247 7.99 14.14 -19.05
CA GLY A 247 8.88 13.00 -18.78
C GLY A 247 8.42 11.70 -19.42
N THR A 248 9.08 10.57 -19.15
CA THR A 248 8.73 9.23 -19.71
C THR A 248 7.30 8.75 -19.42
N ASN A 249 6.56 9.43 -18.53
CA ASN A 249 5.13 9.17 -18.28
C ASN A 249 4.18 10.04 -19.13
N ALA A 250 4.70 10.97 -19.93
CA ALA A 250 3.95 11.98 -20.67
C ALA A 250 3.19 11.42 -21.88
N GLU A 251 3.87 10.58 -22.66
CA GLU A 251 3.34 9.91 -23.87
C GLU A 251 2.04 9.17 -23.56
N TRP A 252 1.92 8.70 -22.33
CA TRP A 252 0.79 7.95 -21.85
C TRP A 252 -0.43 8.79 -21.46
N PHE A 253 -0.26 10.09 -21.12
CA PHE A 253 -1.38 11.00 -20.86
C PHE A 253 -1.88 11.72 -22.13
N THR A 254 -1.03 11.81 -23.16
CA THR A 254 -1.35 12.39 -24.47
C THR A 254 -1.84 11.37 -25.49
N SER A 255 -1.43 10.09 -25.38
CA SER A 255 -2.09 8.98 -26.11
C SER A 255 -3.56 8.93 -25.70
N GLY A 256 -4.49 8.94 -26.66
CA GLY A 256 -5.94 9.19 -26.51
C GLY A 256 -6.76 8.27 -25.59
N ASN A 257 -6.12 7.51 -24.68
CA ASN A 257 -6.74 6.61 -23.71
C ASN A 257 -6.83 7.17 -22.28
N VAL A 258 -6.38 8.42 -22.03
CA VAL A 258 -6.55 9.07 -20.71
C VAL A 258 -7.67 10.10 -20.76
N GLN A 259 -8.89 9.65 -20.50
CA GLN A 259 -9.99 10.54 -20.17
C GLN A 259 -9.74 11.14 -18.78
N CYS A 260 -9.24 12.37 -18.75
CA CYS A 260 -9.62 13.30 -17.69
C CYS A 260 -11.15 13.26 -17.64
N LYS A 261 -11.74 13.03 -16.48
CA LYS A 261 -13.20 12.98 -16.26
C LYS A 261 -13.85 14.37 -16.41
N LEU A 262 -13.33 15.19 -17.32
CA LEU A 262 -13.95 16.38 -17.87
C LEU A 262 -14.86 15.88 -18.98
N SER A 263 -16.13 15.64 -18.65
CA SER A 263 -17.19 15.55 -19.64
C SER A 263 -17.11 16.78 -20.55
N GLY A 264 -16.70 16.59 -21.82
CA GLY A 264 -16.94 17.57 -22.88
C GLY A 264 -15.75 18.25 -23.57
N PHE A 265 -14.47 17.95 -23.27
CA PHE A 265 -13.36 18.57 -24.03
C PHE A 265 -12.29 17.56 -24.45
N ARG A 266 -12.41 17.03 -25.68
CA ARG A 266 -11.27 16.41 -26.39
C ARG A 266 -10.26 17.53 -26.65
N ARG A 267 -9.11 17.53 -25.98
CA ARG A 267 -7.95 18.21 -26.57
C ARG A 267 -7.63 17.47 -27.86
N SER A 268 -7.59 18.18 -28.98
CA SER A 268 -6.96 17.67 -30.20
C SER A 268 -5.58 17.13 -29.84
N THR A 269 -5.23 16.00 -30.41
CA THR A 269 -4.01 15.21 -30.13
C THR A 269 -2.72 15.88 -30.61
N ASP A 270 -2.71 17.18 -30.87
CA ASP A 270 -1.59 17.89 -31.51
C ASP A 270 -0.64 18.54 -30.49
N THR A 271 -0.27 17.83 -29.41
CA THR A 271 0.71 18.36 -28.44
C THR A 271 2.14 17.85 -28.63
N THR A 272 2.38 16.91 -29.56
CA THR A 272 3.71 16.65 -30.12
C THR A 272 4.14 17.71 -31.15
N SER A 273 3.22 18.58 -31.59
CA SER A 273 3.48 19.71 -32.51
C SER A 273 4.01 20.97 -31.81
N CYS A 274 3.82 21.12 -30.49
CA CYS A 274 4.15 22.39 -29.82
C CYS A 274 5.65 22.64 -29.61
N TYR A 275 6.51 21.60 -29.61
CA TYR A 275 7.96 21.78 -29.48
C TYR A 275 8.66 22.06 -30.82
N THR A 276 8.08 21.67 -31.96
CA THR A 276 8.59 22.00 -33.31
C THR A 276 8.00 23.29 -33.87
N CYS A 277 6.86 23.76 -33.35
CA CYS A 277 6.24 25.01 -33.82
C CYS A 277 7.02 26.28 -33.40
N HIS A 278 7.76 26.25 -32.29
CA HIS A 278 8.56 27.41 -31.86
C HIS A 278 9.75 27.74 -32.78
N LEU A 279 10.26 26.75 -33.52
CA LEU A 279 11.32 26.96 -34.52
C LEU A 279 10.76 27.44 -35.88
N ARG A 280 9.49 27.14 -36.19
CA ARG A 280 8.86 27.55 -37.46
C ARG A 280 8.21 28.94 -37.41
N TRP A 281 7.89 29.44 -36.21
CA TRP A 281 7.32 30.78 -36.01
C TRP A 281 8.33 31.91 -36.28
N ARG A 282 9.64 31.68 -36.10
CA ARG A 282 10.69 32.67 -36.43
C ARG A 282 10.93 32.83 -37.93
N THR A 283 10.48 31.90 -38.76
CA THR A 283 10.69 31.93 -40.22
C THR A 283 9.50 32.46 -41.01
N ILE A 284 8.33 32.66 -40.39
CA ILE A 284 7.09 33.02 -41.11
C ILE A 284 6.73 34.51 -41.00
N TYR A 285 7.29 35.24 -40.03
CA TYR A 285 7.09 36.69 -39.91
C TYR A 285 8.43 37.44 -39.80
N PRO A 286 9.02 37.89 -40.92
CA PRO A 286 10.04 38.93 -40.85
C PRO A 286 9.38 40.24 -40.34
N PRO A 287 10.05 41.05 -39.50
CA PRO A 287 9.51 42.33 -39.08
C PRO A 287 9.33 43.24 -40.31
N SER A 288 8.09 43.67 -40.55
CA SER A 288 7.70 44.52 -41.65
C SER A 288 8.38 45.89 -41.54
N ALA A 289 9.12 46.25 -42.59
CA ALA A 289 9.63 47.59 -42.82
C ALA A 289 8.49 48.60 -42.95
N GLY A 290 8.58 49.70 -42.20
CA GLY A 290 7.82 50.92 -42.40
C GLY A 290 8.79 52.11 -42.36
N SER A 291 9.01 52.71 -43.52
CA SER A 291 9.58 54.06 -43.74
C SER A 291 9.03 55.07 -42.72
N GLY A 292 9.79 55.92 -42.04
CA GLY A 292 10.97 56.69 -42.45
C GLY A 292 10.57 58.16 -42.43
N LEU A 293 11.12 58.98 -41.52
CA LEU A 293 11.34 60.43 -41.63
C LEU A 293 12.09 60.98 -40.38
N ASN A 294 13.38 61.25 -40.60
CA ASN A 294 14.29 62.28 -40.06
C ASN A 294 14.07 62.94 -38.69
N ALA A 295 15.11 62.91 -37.83
CA ALA A 295 15.80 64.11 -37.33
C ALA A 295 17.02 63.74 -36.44
N SER A 296 18.21 64.10 -36.93
CA SER A 296 19.26 64.88 -36.23
C SER A 296 19.83 64.42 -34.88
N SER A 297 21.10 63.99 -34.91
CA SER A 297 22.23 64.40 -34.04
C SER A 297 21.97 64.84 -32.59
N GLU A 298 22.62 64.17 -31.63
CA GLU A 298 23.73 64.73 -30.84
C GLU A 298 24.31 63.68 -29.86
N GLU A 299 25.64 63.63 -29.82
CA GLU A 299 26.47 63.00 -28.79
C GLU A 299 26.29 63.73 -27.45
N VAL A 300 26.23 62.99 -26.34
CA VAL A 300 27.05 63.09 -25.11
C VAL A 300 26.79 61.84 -24.27
#